data_AF-A0A9D1F1I7-F1
#
_entry.id   AF-A0A9D1F1I7-F1
#
_cell.length_a   1.000
_cell.length_b   1.000
_cell.length_c   1.000
_cell.angle_alpha   90.00
_cell.angle_beta   90.00
_cell.angle_gamma   90.00
#
_symmetry.space_group_name_H-M   'P 1'
#
loop_
_entity.id
_entity.type
_entity.pdbx_description
1 polymer ?
#
loop_
_entity_poly.entity_id
_entity_poly.type
_entity_poly.pdbx_seq_one_letter_code
_entity_poly.pdbx_strand_id
1 'polypeptide(L)' 'MKVAVITRHAITNYGSLLQAIATQHLVESFGHTCEVIDYILLETIILGGESYLRIKKEAIISSVL' A
#
# COMPACT_ATOMS: atom_id res chain seq x y z
N MET A 1 8.69 24.26 4.21
CA MET A 1 8.85 23.36 5.37
C MET A 1 8.87 21.92 4.86
N LYS A 2 9.60 21.00 5.51
CA LYS A 2 9.52 19.56 5.20
C LYS A 2 8.37 18.93 5.97
N VAL A 3 7.48 18.22 5.28
CA VAL A 3 6.30 17.55 5.83
C VAL A 3 6.40 16.05 5.54
N ALA A 4 6.15 15.23 6.55
CA ALA A 4 6.08 13.77 6.41
C ALA A 4 4.64 13.31 6.64
N VAL A 5 4.07 12.60 5.67
CA VAL A 5 2.72 12.03 5.72
C VAL A 5 2.82 10.55 5.98
N ILE A 6 2.42 10.11 7.19
CA ILE A 6 2.40 8.69 7.56
C ILE A 6 1.09 8.09 7.09
N THR A 7 1.16 6.98 6.38
CA THR A 7 0.01 6.26 5.82
C THR A 7 0.09 4.78 6.16
N ARG A 8 -1.02 4.05 6.07
CA ARG A 8 -1.06 2.58 6.19
C ARG A 8 -1.76 2.01 4.96
N HIS A 9 -1.15 2.21 3.79
CA HIS A 9 -1.77 1.89 2.49
C HIS A 9 -1.15 0.67 1.80
N ALA A 10 -0.19 -0.02 2.45
CA ALA A 10 0.38 -1.30 2.01
C ALA A 10 -0.65 -2.41 1.72
N ILE A 11 -1.86 -2.31 2.26
CA ILE A 11 -2.97 -3.18 1.85
C ILE A 11 -3.42 -2.67 0.49
N THR A 12 -3.38 -3.52 -0.55
CA THR A 12 -3.78 -3.23 -1.94
C THR A 12 -5.21 -2.71 -2.03
N ASN A 13 -5.37 -1.43 -1.71
CA ASN A 13 -6.57 -0.65 -1.78
C ASN A 13 -6.21 0.60 -2.58
N TYR A 14 -6.65 0.60 -3.83
CA TYR A 14 -6.42 1.69 -4.77
C TYR A 14 -6.90 3.03 -4.22
N GLY A 15 -7.97 3.05 -3.41
CA GLY A 15 -8.48 4.27 -2.79
C GLY A 15 -7.47 4.92 -1.83
N SER A 16 -6.88 4.15 -0.93
CA SER A 16 -5.89 4.68 0.04
C SER A 16 -4.60 5.12 -0.64
N LEU A 17 -4.18 4.43 -1.71
CA LEU A 17 -3.02 4.85 -2.51
C LEU A 17 -3.29 6.20 -3.21
N LEU A 18 -4.44 6.34 -3.87
CA LEU A 18 -4.83 7.58 -4.53
C LEU A 18 -4.99 8.74 -3.54
N GLN A 19 -5.54 8.47 -2.35
CA GLN A 19 -5.64 9.46 -1.29
C GLN A 19 -4.27 9.93 -0.79
N ALA A 20 -3.29 9.02 -0.63
CA ALA A 20 -1.93 9.37 -0.23
C ALA A 20 -1.26 10.29 -1.27
N ILE A 21 -1.40 9.95 -2.56
CA ILE A 21 -0.88 10.75 -3.68
C ILE A 21 -1.56 12.12 -3.74
N ALA A 22 -2.90 12.17 -3.65
CA ALA A 22 -3.63 13.44 -3.64
C ALA A 22 -3.23 14.34 -2.47
N THR A 23 -3.02 13.74 -1.28
CA THR A 23 -2.56 14.45 -0.09
C THR A 23 -1.17 15.05 -0.31
N GLN A 24 -0.24 14.29 -0.87
CA GLN A 24 1.10 14.77 -1.19
C GLN A 24 1.05 16.00 -2.12
N HIS A 25 0.29 15.91 -3.21
CA HIS A 25 0.17 17.02 -4.16
C HIS A 25 -0.45 18.27 -3.53
N LEU A 26 -1.44 18.11 -2.64
CA LEU A 26 -2.03 19.24 -1.95
C LEU A 26 -1.01 19.94 -1.04
N VAL A 27 -0.24 19.18 -0.26
CA VAL A 27 0.81 19.73 0.60
C VAL A 27 1.90 20.43 -0.22
N GLU A 28 2.32 19.83 -1.33
CA GLU A 28 3.28 20.43 -2.26
C GLU A 28 2.75 21.72 -2.89
N SER A 29 1.45 21.78 -3.22
CA SER A 29 0.81 22.98 -3.76
C SER A 29 0.82 24.18 -2.81
N PHE A 30 0.95 23.95 -1.50
CA PHE A 30 1.13 25.00 -0.48
C PHE A 30 2.59 25.46 -0.32
N GLY A 31 3.51 25.01 -1.19
CA GLY A 31 4.93 25.40 -1.15
C GLY A 31 5.75 24.64 -0.11
N HIS A 32 5.35 23.41 0.21
CA HIS A 32 6.07 22.54 1.13
C HIS A 32 6.70 21.35 0.38
N THR A 33 7.75 20.78 0.96
CA THR A 33 8.26 19.49 0.49
C THR A 33 7.56 18.39 1.27
N CYS A 34 7.02 17.40 0.56
CA CYS A 34 6.22 16.33 1.16
C CYS A 34 6.86 14.96 0.89
N GLU A 35 6.91 14.12 1.91
CA GLU A 35 7.37 12.74 1.84
C GLU A 35 6.28 11.82 2.39
N VAL A 36 5.86 10.82 1.63
CA VAL A 36 4.90 9.81 2.09
C VAL A 36 5.66 8.63 2.68
N ILE A 37 5.35 8.29 3.93
CA ILE A 37 5.91 7.15 4.64
C ILE A 37 4.80 6.11 4.80
N ASP A 38 4.95 4.96 4.14
CA ASP A 38 4.03 3.83 4.31
C ASP A 38 4.45 2.98 5.51
N TYR A 39 3.57 2.93 6.51
CA TYR A 39 3.73 2.14 7.71
C TYR A 39 3.15 0.74 7.50
N ILE A 40 4.03 -0.25 7.42
CA ILE A 40 3.66 -1.65 7.21
C ILE A 40 3.95 -2.44 8.48
N LEU A 41 2.93 -3.10 9.04
CA LEU A 41 3.13 -4.04 10.13
C LEU A 41 3.79 -5.31 9.58
N LEU A 42 4.85 -5.79 10.21
CA LEU A 42 5.58 -6.99 9.80
C LEU A 42 4.66 -8.22 9.66
N GLU A 43 3.69 -8.37 10.56
CA GLU A 43 2.68 -9.43 10.50
C GLU A 43 1.83 -9.35 9.22
N THR A 44 1.47 -8.14 8.77
CA THR A 44 0.75 -7.94 7.50
C THR A 44 1.57 -8.39 6.30
N ILE A 45 2.90 -8.26 6.34
CA ILE A 45 3.79 -8.74 5.27
C ILE A 45 3.74 -10.27 5.20
N ILE A 46 3.82 -10.93 6.35
CA ILE A 46 3.80 -12.39 6.46
C ILE A 46 2.44 -12.94 6.01
N LEU A 47 1.34 -12.39 6.51
CA LEU A 47 -0.02 -12.81 6.16
C LEU A 47 -0.38 -12.51 4.69
N GLY A 48 0.09 -11.38 4.15
CA GLY A 48 -0.08 -11.03 2.74
C GLY A 48 0.62 -12.01 1.80
N GLY A 49 1.84 -12.44 2.16
CA GLY A 49 2.58 -13.47 1.45
C GLY A 49 1.87 -14.82 1.44
N GLU A 50 1.38 -15.27 2.59
CA GLU A 50 0.57 -16.50 2.73
C GLU A 50 -0.72 -16.45 1.89
N SER A 51 -1.39 -15.31 1.89
CA SER A 51 -2.62 -15.10 1.10
C SER A 51 -2.34 -15.19 -0.40
N TYR A 52 -1.25 -14.60 -0.88
CA TYR A 52 -0.83 -14.68 -2.29
C TYR A 52 -0.44 -16.12 -2.69
N LEU A 53 0.32 -16.82 -1.86
CA LEU A 53 0.71 -18.21 -2.11
C LEU A 53 -0.50 -19.14 -2.15
N ARG A 54 -1.49 -18.91 -1.28
CA ARG A 54 -2.74 -19.67 -1.26
C ARG A 54 -3.56 -19.44 -2.53
N ILE A 55 -3.76 -18.20 -2.95
CA ILE A 55 -4.46 -17.86 -4.20
C ILE A 55 -3.74 -18.52 -5.40
N LYS A 56 -2.40 -18.45 -5.43
CA LYS A 56 -1.61 -19.05 -6.51
C LYS A 56 -1.73 -20.58 -6.53
N LYS A 57 -1.76 -21.22 -5.35
CA LYS A 57 -1.95 -22.67 -5.22
C LYS A 57 -3.35 -23.10 -5.66
N GLU A 58 -4.39 -22.38 -5.27
CA GLU A 58 -5.78 -22.62 -5.69
C GLU A 58 -5.95 -22.44 -7.21
N ALA A 59 -5.35 -21.39 -7.80
CA ALA A 59 -5.37 -21.17 -9.24
C ALA A 59 -4.66 -22.29 -10.04
N ILE A 60 -3.52 -22.80 -9.54
CA ILE A 60 -2.80 -23.92 -10.17
C ILE A 60 -3.66 -25.19 -10.12
N ILE A 61 -4.24 -25.54 -8.97
CA ILE A 61 -5.10 -26.72 -8.83
C ILE A 61 -6.29 -26.64 -9.80
N SER A 62 -6.93 -25.48 -9.93
CA SER A 62 -8.04 -25.27 -10.87
C SER A 62 -7.63 -25.33 -12.35
N SER A 63 -6.34 -25.19 -12.68
CA SER A 63 -5.85 -25.28 -14.06
C SER A 63 -5.45 -26.69 -14.50
N VAL A 64 -5.37 -27.62 -13.54
CA VAL A 64 -4.95 -29.02 -13.74
C VAL A 64 -6.12 -30.00 -13.62
N LEU A 65 -7.28 -29.54 -13.14
CA LEU A 65 -8.58 -30.22 -13.13
C LEU A 65 -9.44 -29.76 -14.31
#